data_AF-A0A485AW36-F1
#
_entry.id   AF-A0A485AW36-F1
#
_cell.length_a   1.000
_cell.length_b   1.000
_cell.length_c   1.000
_cell.angle_alpha   90.00
_cell.angle_beta   90.00
_cell.angle_gamma   90.00
#
_symmetry.space_group_name_H-M   'P 1'
#
loop_
_entity.id
_entity.type
_entity.pdbx_description
1 polymer ?
#
loop_
_entity_poly.entity_id
_entity_poly.type
_entity_poly.pdbx_seq_one_letter_code
_entity_poly.pdbx_strand_id
1 'polypeptide(L)'
;MRSTHGVNCTGSCSWKIYVKNGLVTWETQQTDYPRTRPDMPNHEPRGCPRGASYSWYLYSANRLKYPLMRKRLMKNVARSESAACRSGACLGLPLLEDADKAKSFKQARGRGGFVRSSWQEVNELIAGF
;
A
#
# COMPACT_ATOMS: atom_id res chain seq x y z
N MET A 1 4.19 -14.87 -16.29
CA MET A 1 5.08 -13.71 -16.05
C MET A 1 6.13 -14.08 -15.00
N ARG A 2 7.35 -13.53 -15.06
CA ARG A 2 8.35 -13.67 -13.97
C ARG A 2 8.20 -12.52 -12.96
N SER A 3 8.22 -12.83 -11.67
CA SER A 3 8.27 -11.82 -10.60
C SER A 3 9.02 -12.35 -9.35
N THR A 4 9.02 -11.58 -8.27
CA THR A 4 9.62 -11.91 -6.95
C THR A 4 8.80 -11.25 -5.83
N HIS A 5 9.07 -11.60 -4.58
CA HIS A 5 8.39 -11.01 -3.41
C HIS A 5 9.26 -9.93 -2.77
N GLY A 6 8.82 -8.67 -2.81
CA GLY A 6 9.47 -7.52 -2.18
C GLY A 6 9.27 -7.45 -0.66
N VAL A 7 9.60 -8.54 0.04
CA VAL A 7 9.45 -8.69 1.49
C VAL A 7 10.81 -9.03 2.13
N ASN A 8 11.10 -8.46 3.30
CA ASN A 8 12.37 -8.65 4.00
C ASN A 8 12.48 -10.08 4.59
N CYS A 9 12.82 -11.05 3.74
CA CYS A 9 12.88 -12.46 4.10
C CYS A 9 14.18 -13.16 3.68
N THR A 10 15.15 -12.41 3.14
CA THR A 10 16.41 -12.87 2.51
C THR A 10 16.26 -13.85 1.33
N GLY A 11 15.04 -14.31 1.03
CA GLY A 11 14.79 -15.35 0.05
C GLY A 11 15.17 -14.95 -1.38
N SER A 12 14.78 -13.76 -1.84
CA SER A 12 14.99 -13.31 -3.24
C SER A 12 14.59 -14.38 -4.28
N CYS A 13 13.52 -15.11 -4.00
CA CYS A 13 13.06 -16.23 -4.83
C CYS A 13 12.33 -15.69 -6.06
N SER A 14 12.72 -16.14 -7.26
CA SER A 14 12.01 -15.89 -8.51
C SER A 14 10.81 -16.83 -8.67
N TRP A 15 9.68 -16.30 -9.10
CA TRP A 15 8.41 -17.02 -9.26
C TRP A 15 7.81 -16.88 -10.65
N LYS A 16 7.10 -17.93 -11.08
CA LYS A 16 6.20 -17.99 -12.23
C LYS A 16 4.81 -17.57 -11.75
N ILE A 17 4.34 -16.42 -12.21
CA ILE A 17 3.00 -15.92 -11.91
C ILE A 17 2.05 -16.39 -13.02
N TYR A 18 0.98 -17.10 -12.63
CA TYR A 18 -0.02 -17.64 -13.54
C TYR A 18 -1.20 -16.67 -13.67
N VAL A 19 -1.44 -16.25 -14.90
CA VAL A 19 -2.62 -15.44 -15.27
C VAL A 19 -3.59 -16.34 -16.01
N LYS A 20 -4.83 -16.40 -15.53
CA LYS A 20 -5.93 -17.14 -16.14
C LYS A 20 -7.17 -16.26 -16.13
N ASN A 21 -7.86 -16.18 -17.27
CA ASN A 21 -9.02 -15.29 -17.47
C ASN A 21 -8.70 -13.81 -17.15
N GLY A 22 -7.50 -13.35 -17.47
CA GLY A 22 -7.05 -11.97 -17.20
C GLY A 22 -6.78 -11.67 -15.71
N LEU A 23 -6.85 -12.67 -14.83
CA LEU A 23 -6.60 -12.52 -13.39
C LEU A 23 -5.39 -13.36 -12.97
N VAL A 24 -4.60 -12.86 -12.03
CA VAL A 24 -3.58 -13.68 -11.36
C VAL A 24 -4.30 -14.71 -10.50
N THR A 25 -3.90 -15.97 -10.61
CA THR A 25 -4.59 -17.09 -9.93
C THR A 25 -3.73 -17.80 -8.90
N TRP A 26 -2.50 -18.17 -9.26
CA TRP A 26 -1.52 -18.76 -8.34
C TRP A 26 -0.09 -18.51 -8.85
N GLU A 27 0.89 -19.03 -8.10
CA GLU A 27 2.31 -18.94 -8.42
C GLU A 27 3.04 -20.25 -8.11
N THR A 28 4.06 -20.56 -8.90
CA THR A 28 5.03 -21.63 -8.62
C THR A 28 6.43 -21.09 -8.77
N GLN A 29 7.42 -21.73 -8.16
CA GLN A 29 8.80 -21.25 -8.23
C GLN A 29 9.36 -21.34 -9.65
N GLN A 30 10.25 -20.40 -9.98
CA GLN A 30 11.16 -20.56 -11.11
C GLN A 30 12.29 -21.52 -10.74
N THR A 31 12.80 -22.24 -11.73
CA THR A 31 13.85 -23.24 -11.55
C THR A 31 15.07 -22.99 -12.43
N ASP A 32 15.09 -21.85 -13.14
CA ASP A 32 16.08 -21.51 -14.16
C ASP A 32 17.10 -20.47 -13.67
N TYR A 33 17.45 -20.51 -12.39
CA TYR A 33 18.61 -19.76 -11.90
C TYR A 33 19.87 -20.25 -12.63
N PRO A 34 20.88 -19.38 -12.85
CA PRO A 34 22.19 -19.82 -13.29
C PRO A 34 22.69 -20.98 -12.41
N ARG A 35 23.09 -22.08 -13.06
CA ARG A 35 23.55 -23.28 -12.37
C ARG A 35 24.80 -22.99 -11.55
N THR A 36 24.92 -23.67 -10.42
CA THR A 36 26.15 -23.70 -9.63
C THR A 36 27.22 -24.53 -10.34
N ARG A 37 28.42 -24.58 -9.77
CA ARG A 37 29.50 -25.48 -10.23
C ARG A 37 29.05 -26.95 -10.12
N PRO A 38 29.62 -27.88 -10.92
CA PRO A 38 29.19 -29.29 -10.94
C PRO A 38 29.26 -30.02 -9.59
N ASP A 39 30.11 -29.57 -8.68
CA ASP A 39 30.33 -30.10 -7.32
C ASP A 39 29.39 -29.50 -6.26
N MET A 40 28.51 -28.55 -6.64
CA MET A 40 27.56 -27.90 -5.74
C MET A 40 26.11 -28.07 -6.20
N PRO A 41 25.15 -28.22 -5.26
CA PRO A 41 23.73 -28.27 -5.61
C PRO A 41 23.25 -26.92 -6.15
N ASN A 42 22.31 -26.98 -7.10
CA ASN A 42 21.68 -25.77 -7.64
C ASN A 42 20.73 -25.14 -6.61
N HIS A 43 20.42 -23.85 -6.80
CA HIS A 43 19.54 -23.10 -5.91
C HIS A 43 18.05 -23.43 -6.07
N GLU A 44 17.66 -23.98 -7.22
CA GLU A 44 16.26 -24.27 -7.52
C GLU A 44 15.66 -25.33 -6.56
N PRO A 45 14.37 -25.24 -6.22
CA PRO A 45 13.39 -24.22 -6.64
C PRO A 45 13.39 -22.95 -5.76
N ARG A 46 14.10 -22.93 -4.64
CA ARG A 46 13.87 -21.98 -3.52
C ARG A 46 12.38 -21.94 -3.12
N GLY A 47 11.89 -20.77 -2.73
CA GLY A 47 10.51 -20.55 -2.33
C GLY A 47 10.22 -20.95 -0.88
N CYS A 48 9.05 -20.55 -0.39
CA CYS A 48 8.58 -20.85 0.97
C CYS A 48 7.04 -20.80 0.99
N PRO A 49 6.37 -21.38 2.01
CA PRO A 49 4.91 -21.40 2.06
C PRO A 49 4.29 -19.99 2.13
N ARG A 50 5.02 -19.01 2.66
CA ARG A 50 4.58 -17.60 2.69
C ARG A 50 4.52 -17.04 1.28
N GLY A 51 5.56 -17.25 0.48
CA GLY A 51 5.61 -16.84 -0.92
C GLY A 51 4.53 -17.49 -1.78
N ALA A 52 4.27 -18.78 -1.58
CA ALA A 52 3.23 -19.51 -2.32
C ALA A 52 1.80 -18.99 -2.06
N SER A 53 1.59 -18.24 -0.96
CA SER A 53 0.28 -17.67 -0.60
C SER A 53 0.07 -16.23 -1.09
N TYR A 54 1.06 -15.59 -1.72
CA TYR A 54 1.03 -14.16 -1.99
C TYR A 54 -0.10 -13.74 -2.95
N SER A 55 -0.39 -14.58 -3.96
CA SER A 55 -1.51 -14.41 -4.89
C SER A 55 -2.87 -14.15 -4.21
N TRP A 56 -3.09 -14.64 -2.99
CA TRP A 56 -4.29 -14.38 -2.20
C TRP A 56 -4.57 -12.88 -2.02
N TYR A 57 -3.53 -12.07 -1.81
CA TYR A 57 -3.69 -10.65 -1.49
C TYR A 57 -4.29 -9.81 -2.62
N LEU A 58 -4.18 -10.23 -3.88
CA LEU A 58 -4.57 -9.39 -5.00
C LEU A 58 -6.05 -9.02 -4.98
N TYR A 59 -6.91 -9.97 -4.61
CA TYR A 59 -8.36 -9.81 -4.62
C TYR A 59 -9.01 -10.17 -3.27
N SER A 60 -8.21 -10.42 -2.22
CA SER A 60 -8.72 -10.66 -0.86
C SER A 60 -9.61 -9.53 -0.34
N ALA A 61 -10.44 -9.86 0.65
CA ALA A 61 -11.31 -8.89 1.33
C ALA A 61 -10.54 -7.73 2.00
N ASN A 62 -9.24 -7.90 2.27
CA ASN A 62 -8.40 -6.90 2.92
C ASN A 62 -7.56 -6.06 1.93
N ARG A 63 -7.81 -6.17 0.62
CA ARG A 63 -7.10 -5.38 -0.39
C ARG A 63 -7.49 -3.92 -0.32
N LEU A 64 -6.52 -3.03 -0.13
CA LEU A 64 -6.71 -1.59 -0.29
C LEU A 64 -6.92 -1.25 -1.77
N LYS A 65 -8.11 -0.71 -2.09
CA LYS A 65 -8.54 -0.37 -3.46
C LYS A 65 -8.47 1.12 -3.77
N TYR A 66 -8.60 1.97 -2.75
CA TYR A 66 -8.70 3.42 -2.89
C TYR A 66 -7.81 4.10 -1.84
N PRO A 67 -7.34 5.34 -2.09
CA PRO A 67 -6.79 6.16 -1.03
C PRO A 67 -7.86 6.40 0.05
N LEU A 68 -7.45 6.29 1.31
CA LEU A 68 -8.33 6.41 2.47
C LEU A 68 -7.85 7.56 3.35
N MET A 69 -8.79 8.37 3.84
CA MET A 69 -8.51 9.45 4.78
C MET A 69 -9.35 9.26 6.04
N ARG A 70 -8.86 9.72 7.19
CA ARG A 70 -9.66 9.72 8.43
C ARG A 70 -10.81 10.71 8.27
N LYS A 71 -12.05 10.29 8.52
CA LYS A 71 -13.25 11.15 8.40
C LYS A 71 -13.12 12.49 9.14
N ARG A 72 -12.51 12.48 10.34
CA ARG A 72 -12.27 13.70 11.14
C ARG A 72 -11.30 14.67 10.45
N LEU A 73 -10.23 14.15 9.85
CA LEU A 73 -9.29 14.94 9.08
C LEU A 73 -9.96 15.54 7.85
N MET A 74 -10.64 14.70 7.05
CA MET A 74 -11.35 15.12 5.84
C MET A 74 -12.40 16.20 6.13
N LYS A 75 -13.14 16.07 7.24
CA LYS A 75 -14.12 17.07 7.68
C LYS A 75 -13.47 18.40 8.06
N ASN A 76 -12.28 18.38 8.66
CA ASN A 76 -11.57 19.61 9.00
C ASN A 76 -11.03 20.29 7.73
N VAL A 77 -10.48 19.51 6.78
CA VAL A 77 -10.00 20.02 5.47
C VAL A 77 -11.15 20.69 4.71
N ALA A 78 -12.28 20.01 4.52
CA ALA A 78 -13.43 20.56 3.77
C ALA A 78 -14.01 21.85 4.39
N ARG A 79 -13.99 21.97 5.73
CA ARG A 79 -14.42 23.19 6.43
C ARG A 79 -13.43 24.34 6.21
N SER A 80 -12.14 24.06 6.24
CA SER A 80 -11.09 25.06 6.03
C SER A 80 -11.06 25.57 4.58
N GLU A 81 -11.31 24.69 3.60
CA GLU A 81 -11.43 25.06 2.18
C GLU A 81 -12.60 26.01 1.92
N SER A 82 -13.73 25.78 2.58
CA SER A 82 -14.93 26.61 2.44
C SER A 82 -14.78 28.02 3.03
N ALA A 83 -13.77 28.26 3.89
CA ALA A 83 -13.65 29.49 4.67
C ALA A 83 -12.55 30.45 4.19
N ALA A 84 -11.44 29.98 3.61
CA ALA A 84 -10.30 30.88 3.36
C ALA A 84 -9.38 30.55 2.17
N CYS A 85 -9.25 29.30 1.72
CA CYS A 85 -8.38 28.99 0.59
C CYS A 85 -8.79 27.70 -0.15
N ARG A 86 -8.78 27.75 -1.48
CA ARG A 86 -9.20 26.66 -2.38
C ARG A 86 -8.07 25.67 -2.73
N SER A 87 -6.89 25.80 -2.14
CA SER A 87 -5.74 24.91 -2.42
C SER A 87 -5.23 24.23 -1.15
N GLY A 88 -4.86 22.95 -1.28
CA GLY A 88 -4.31 22.14 -0.18
C GLY A 88 -3.09 22.76 0.52
N ALA A 89 -2.27 23.50 -0.23
CA ALA A 89 -1.09 24.20 0.28
C ALA A 89 -1.38 25.23 1.38
N CYS A 90 -2.56 25.86 1.36
CA CYS A 90 -2.96 26.82 2.38
C CYS A 90 -3.48 26.17 3.68
N LEU A 91 -3.77 24.85 3.66
CA LEU A 91 -4.58 24.20 4.70
C LEU A 91 -3.73 23.47 5.74
N GLY A 92 -2.50 23.08 5.41
CA GLY A 92 -1.66 22.23 6.26
C GLY A 92 -1.26 22.91 7.56
N LEU A 93 -0.62 24.08 7.49
CA LEU A 93 -0.14 24.81 8.67
C LEU A 93 -1.28 25.25 9.61
N PRO A 94 -2.37 25.90 9.14
CA PRO A 94 -3.44 26.34 10.03
C PRO A 94 -4.19 25.18 10.71
N LEU A 95 -4.25 24.01 10.08
CA LEU A 95 -4.87 22.81 10.66
C LEU A 95 -4.03 22.21 11.78
N LEU A 96 -2.70 22.32 11.70
CA LEU A 96 -1.77 21.84 12.71
C LEU A 96 -1.57 22.83 13.86
N GLU A 97 -1.63 24.13 13.59
CA GLU A 97 -1.51 25.21 14.57
C GLU A 97 -2.74 25.29 15.50
N ASP A 98 -3.92 24.96 14.99
CA ASP A 98 -5.13 24.83 15.82
C ASP A 98 -5.05 23.55 16.65
N ALA A 99 -4.72 23.71 17.94
CA ALA A 99 -4.51 22.61 18.88
C ALA A 99 -5.74 21.68 18.99
N ASP A 100 -6.96 22.23 18.94
CA ASP A 100 -8.20 21.47 19.05
C ASP A 100 -8.46 20.65 17.78
N LYS A 101 -8.29 21.26 16.60
CA LYS A 101 -8.38 20.53 15.33
C LYS A 101 -7.32 19.45 15.25
N ALA A 102 -6.06 19.75 15.60
CA ALA A 102 -4.97 18.79 15.58
C ALA A 102 -5.24 17.60 16.52
N LYS A 103 -5.70 17.86 17.74
CA LYS A 103 -6.08 16.83 18.72
C LYS A 103 -7.22 15.95 18.20
N SER A 104 -8.22 16.55 17.56
CA SER A 104 -9.43 15.85 17.10
C SER A 104 -9.15 14.69 16.13
N PHE A 105 -8.23 14.85 15.17
CA PHE A 105 -7.90 13.78 14.21
C PHE A 105 -6.76 12.89 14.69
N LYS A 106 -5.84 13.39 15.54
CA LYS A 106 -4.77 12.58 16.14
C LYS A 106 -5.32 11.54 17.11
N GLN A 107 -6.31 11.89 17.94
CA GLN A 107 -6.95 10.95 18.88
C GLN A 107 -7.79 9.87 18.17
N ALA A 108 -8.20 10.12 16.92
CA ALA A 108 -8.94 9.15 16.11
C ALA A 108 -8.04 8.09 15.43
N ARG A 109 -6.72 8.11 15.63
CA ARG A 109 -5.78 7.11 15.08
C ARG A 109 -6.05 5.74 15.72
N GLY A 110 -6.18 4.70 14.90
CA GLY A 110 -6.50 3.34 15.37
C GLY A 110 -7.95 3.11 15.82
N ARG A 111 -8.86 4.08 15.63
CA ARG A 111 -10.27 4.02 16.10
C ARG A 111 -11.30 3.94 14.96
N GLY A 112 -10.92 3.36 13.82
CA GLY A 112 -11.81 3.23 12.65
C GLY A 112 -12.23 4.58 12.04
N GLY A 113 -13.25 4.57 11.16
CA GLY A 113 -13.75 5.78 10.50
C GLY A 113 -12.86 6.29 9.36
N PHE A 114 -12.28 5.37 8.59
CA PHE A 114 -11.73 5.70 7.28
C PHE A 114 -12.87 5.94 6.28
N VAL A 115 -12.69 6.93 5.42
CA VAL A 115 -13.57 7.22 4.29
C VAL A 115 -12.74 7.18 3.01
N ARG A 116 -13.39 6.79 1.90
CA ARG A 116 -12.78 6.84 0.57
C ARG A 116 -12.47 8.29 0.21
N SER A 117 -11.29 8.51 -0.36
CA SER A 117 -10.84 9.79 -0.90
C SER A 117 -10.37 9.61 -2.36
N SER A 118 -9.83 10.65 -2.97
CA SER A 118 -9.21 10.62 -4.30
C SER A 118 -7.69 10.83 -4.20
N TRP A 119 -6.95 10.41 -5.24
CA TRP A 119 -5.51 10.68 -5.31
C TRP A 119 -5.20 12.18 -5.33
N GLN A 120 -6.05 12.97 -5.98
CA GLN A 120 -5.90 14.43 -6.01
C GLN A 120 -5.99 15.02 -4.60
N GLU A 121 -7.06 14.70 -3.86
CA GLU A 121 -7.27 15.21 -2.49
C GLU A 121 -6.13 14.83 -1.54
N VAL A 122 -5.68 13.57 -1.55
CA VAL A 122 -4.61 13.14 -0.64
C VAL A 122 -3.26 13.73 -1.03
N ASN A 123 -2.97 13.90 -2.33
CA ASN A 123 -1.71 14.47 -2.79
C ASN A 123 -1.62 15.96 -2.47
N GLU A 124 -2.69 16.72 -2.70
CA GLU A 124 -2.75 18.14 -2.35
C GLU A 124 -2.62 18.35 -0.84
N LEU A 125 -3.25 17.50 -0.03
CA LEU A 125 -3.14 17.57 1.43
C LEU A 125 -1.72 17.21 1.91
N ILE A 126 -1.10 16.15 1.36
CA ILE A 126 0.26 15.74 1.74
C ILE A 126 1.28 16.79 1.33
N ALA A 127 1.16 17.35 0.13
CA ALA A 127 2.07 18.39 -0.37
C ALA A 127 1.87 19.75 0.32
N GLY A 128 0.70 19.97 0.94
CA GLY A 128 0.42 21.17 1.72
C GLY A 128 0.91 21.12 3.18
N PHE A 129 1.45 19.99 3.63
CA PHE A 129 2.21 19.88 4.88
C PHE A 129 3.71 20.05 4.61
#